data_AF-A0A2G4I290-F1
#
_entry.id   AF-A0A2G4I290-F1
#
_cell.length_a   1.000
_cell.length_b   1.000
_cell.length_c   1.000
_cell.angle_alpha   90.00
_cell.angle_beta   90.00
_cell.angle_gamma   90.00
#
_symmetry.space_group_name_H-M   'P 1'
#
loop_
_entity.id
_entity.type
_entity.pdbx_description
1 polymer ?
#
loop_
_entity_poly.entity_id
_entity_poly.type
_entity_poly.pdbx_seq_one_letter_code
_entity_poly.pdbx_strand_id
1 'polypeptide(L)'
;MLLLQNGRASFTCQGVSRRSALKAGFLGALGLSSADLLRLQARGAAKRKNKSVILLWLDGGPSHLETYDPKPEATSAYRGPWGAIETNVSGIRISEQLPLHAKHADKMVFLRSVHHKTGDHFAGAHWMLTGRFGSTSTDKEQKYPSVGSFVARTRGPNAPGLPAYVGLPAAQSV
;
A
#
# COMPACT_ATOMS: atom_id res chain seq x y z
N MET A 1 31.08 41.04 0.14
CA MET A 1 30.26 40.34 1.15
C MET A 1 28.88 40.08 0.56
N LEU A 2 28.39 38.84 0.59
CA LEU A 2 27.03 38.49 0.14
C LEU A 2 26.00 38.98 1.17
N LEU A 3 24.99 39.71 0.71
CA LEU A 3 23.84 40.13 1.49
C LEU A 3 22.58 39.52 0.88
N LEU A 4 21.71 38.98 1.73
CA LEU A 4 20.38 38.49 1.35
C LEU A 4 19.35 39.50 1.87
N GLN A 5 18.73 40.25 0.97
CA GLN A 5 17.65 41.20 1.29
C GLN A 5 16.41 40.80 0.48
N ASN A 6 15.28 40.60 1.15
CA ASN A 6 13.99 40.26 0.53
C ASN A 6 14.06 39.11 -0.49
N GLY A 7 14.82 38.05 -0.18
CA GLY A 7 14.96 36.88 -1.05
C GLY A 7 15.86 37.08 -2.28
N ARG A 8 16.55 38.21 -2.41
CA ARG A 8 17.50 38.49 -3.49
C ARG A 8 18.93 38.59 -2.95
N ALA A 9 19.87 37.99 -3.69
CA ALA A 9 21.29 38.06 -3.39
C ALA A 9 21.89 39.36 -3.97
N SER A 10 22.60 40.13 -3.15
CA SER A 10 23.44 41.24 -3.59
C SER A 10 24.89 41.03 -3.16
N PHE A 11 25.82 41.51 -3.99
CA PHE A 11 27.25 41.34 -3.79
C PHE A 11 27.90 42.71 -3.60
N THR A 12 28.65 42.90 -2.52
CA THR A 12 29.53 44.07 -2.37
C THR A 12 30.90 43.78 -3.00
N CYS A 13 31.67 44.84 -3.31
CA CYS A 13 33.00 44.78 -3.94
C CYS A 13 34.04 43.92 -3.18
N GLN A 14 33.74 43.49 -1.95
CA GLN A 14 34.58 42.59 -1.14
C GLN A 14 34.46 41.10 -1.51
N GLY A 15 33.73 40.75 -2.58
CA GLY A 15 33.57 39.37 -3.05
C GLY A 15 32.77 38.45 -2.12
N VAL A 16 32.78 37.14 -2.39
CA VAL A 16 32.12 36.12 -1.56
C VAL A 16 33.12 35.59 -0.55
N SER A 17 32.96 35.96 0.72
CA SER A 17 33.76 35.40 1.80
C SER A 17 33.26 34.02 2.21
N ARG A 18 34.14 33.19 2.77
CA ARG A 18 33.79 31.89 3.36
C ARG A 18 32.65 32.01 4.38
N ARG A 19 32.64 33.09 5.18
CA ARG A 19 31.59 33.43 6.15
C ARG A 19 30.26 33.76 5.48
N SER A 20 30.29 34.48 4.37
CA SER A 20 29.10 34.80 3.56
C SER A 20 28.46 33.53 2.98
N ALA A 21 29.26 32.60 2.48
CA ALA A 21 28.78 31.31 1.98
C ALA A 21 28.16 30.46 3.11
N LEU A 22 28.81 30.40 4.28
CA LEU A 22 28.27 29.68 5.45
C LEU A 22 26.94 30.28 5.96
N LYS A 23 26.81 31.61 5.99
CA LYS A 23 25.55 32.28 6.38
C LYS A 23 24.41 31.97 5.42
N ALA A 24 24.66 32.02 4.11
CA ALA A 24 23.66 31.70 3.11
C ALA A 24 23.28 30.20 3.13
N GLY A 25 24.26 29.30 3.30
CA GLY A 25 24.00 27.87 3.44
C GLY A 25 23.19 27.53 4.70
N PHE A 26 23.49 28.16 5.83
CA PHE A 26 22.74 27.97 7.07
C PHE A 26 21.30 28.51 6.99
N LEU A 27 21.09 29.69 6.38
CA LEU A 27 19.76 30.23 6.13
C LEU A 27 18.96 29.40 5.11
N GLY A 28 19.62 28.85 4.08
CA GLY A 28 19.00 27.93 3.12
C GLY A 28 18.61 26.60 3.75
N ALA A 29 19.44 26.06 4.66
CA ALA A 29 19.15 24.84 5.41
C ALA A 29 18.01 25.03 6.44
N LEU A 30 17.85 26.23 7.00
CA LEU A 30 16.72 26.58 7.88
C LEU A 30 15.45 26.97 7.11
N GLY A 31 15.58 27.41 5.85
CA GLY A 31 14.45 27.76 4.98
C GLY A 31 13.84 26.56 4.23
N LEU A 32 14.61 25.48 4.05
CA LEU A 32 14.10 24.20 3.58
C LEU A 32 13.49 23.42 4.75
N SER A 33 12.21 23.63 4.99
CA SER A 33 11.49 22.77 5.92
C SER A 33 11.45 21.34 5.39
N SER A 34 11.31 20.36 6.29
CA SER A 34 11.05 18.97 5.92
C SER A 34 9.84 18.85 4.99
N ALA A 35 8.84 19.72 5.15
CA ALA A 35 7.67 19.78 4.29
C ALA A 35 8.01 20.28 2.87
N ASP A 36 8.91 21.25 2.72
CA ASP A 36 9.37 21.72 1.41
C ASP A 36 10.25 20.71 0.71
N LEU A 37 11.10 19.99 1.46
CA LEU A 37 11.84 18.84 0.93
C LEU A 37 10.88 17.73 0.44
N LEU A 38 9.87 17.37 1.23
CA LEU A 38 8.86 16.38 0.83
C LEU A 38 8.04 16.84 -0.39
N ARG A 39 7.68 18.12 -0.46
CA ARG A 39 7.00 18.71 -1.63
C ARG A 39 7.89 18.69 -2.87
N LEU A 40 9.17 19.02 -2.73
CA LEU A 40 10.13 18.96 -3.83
C LEU A 40 10.40 17.53 -4.28
N GLN A 41 10.45 16.56 -3.36
CA GLN A 41 10.53 15.13 -3.69
C GLN A 41 9.27 14.65 -4.41
N ALA A 42 8.08 15.10 -4.00
CA ALA A 42 6.83 14.79 -4.67
C ALA A 42 6.72 15.43 -6.06
N ARG A 43 7.31 16.63 -6.25
CA ARG A 43 7.38 17.34 -7.54
C ARG A 43 8.48 16.80 -8.45
N GLY A 44 9.55 16.28 -7.87
CA GLY A 44 10.61 15.60 -8.60
C GLY A 44 10.02 14.39 -9.32
N ALA A 45 10.31 14.26 -10.61
CA ALA A 45 9.88 13.10 -11.39
C ALA A 45 10.60 11.84 -10.86
N ALA A 46 10.06 11.25 -9.80
CA ALA A 46 10.46 9.92 -9.37
C ALA A 46 10.32 9.01 -10.58
N LYS A 47 11.42 8.34 -10.98
CA LYS A 47 11.42 7.43 -12.13
C LYS A 47 10.30 6.43 -11.93
N ARG A 48 9.21 6.58 -12.69
CA ARG A 48 8.05 5.70 -12.60
C ARG A 48 8.52 4.29 -12.90
N LYS A 49 8.55 3.43 -11.88
CA LYS A 49 8.77 2.00 -12.08
C LYS A 49 7.49 1.42 -12.66
N ASN A 50 7.58 0.75 -13.80
CA ASN A 50 6.46 0.01 -14.40
C ASN A 50 6.14 -1.21 -13.53
N LYS A 51 5.35 -0.97 -12.49
CA LYS A 51 4.86 -1.98 -11.56
C LYS A 51 3.43 -2.32 -11.95
N SER A 52 3.15 -3.61 -11.98
CA SER A 52 1.82 -4.18 -12.15
C SER A 52 1.52 -4.99 -10.89
N VAL A 53 0.29 -4.89 -10.39
CA VAL A 53 -0.18 -5.62 -9.21
C VAL A 53 -1.42 -6.40 -9.63
N ILE A 54 -1.46 -7.67 -9.25
CA ILE A 54 -2.63 -8.53 -9.44
C ILE A 54 -3.26 -8.72 -8.06
N LEU A 55 -4.52 -8.33 -7.94
CA LEU A 55 -5.35 -8.68 -6.80
C LEU A 55 -6.15 -9.93 -7.16
N LEU A 56 -5.87 -11.03 -6.46
CA LEU A 56 -6.69 -12.25 -6.51
C LEU A 56 -7.76 -12.14 -5.42
N TRP A 57 -8.97 -11.78 -5.81
CA TRP A 57 -10.12 -11.71 -4.91
C TRP A 57 -10.91 -13.02 -5.00
N LEU A 58 -11.00 -13.74 -3.88
CA LEU A 58 -11.74 -14.99 -3.78
C LEU A 58 -13.07 -14.71 -3.07
N ASP A 59 -14.13 -14.53 -3.86
CA ASP A 59 -15.47 -14.22 -3.35
C ASP A 59 -16.04 -15.43 -2.58
N GLY A 60 -16.16 -15.30 -1.26
CA GLY A 60 -16.42 -16.42 -0.34
C GLY A 60 -15.13 -17.10 0.14
N GLY A 61 -14.28 -17.55 -0.79
CA GLY A 61 -12.92 -18.05 -0.52
C GLY A 61 -12.79 -19.20 0.50
N PRO A 62 -11.60 -19.82 0.61
CA PRO A 62 -11.30 -20.73 1.71
C PRO A 62 -11.12 -19.94 3.02
N SER A 63 -11.46 -20.55 4.16
CA SER A 63 -11.24 -19.90 5.45
C SER A 63 -9.74 -19.72 5.73
N HIS A 64 -9.43 -18.71 6.55
CA HIS A 64 -8.05 -18.42 6.94
C HIS A 64 -7.42 -19.55 7.77
N LEU A 65 -8.25 -20.34 8.48
CA LEU A 65 -7.81 -21.50 9.27
C LEU A 65 -7.23 -22.59 8.38
N GLU A 66 -7.84 -22.84 7.23
CA GLU A 66 -7.41 -23.85 6.27
C GLU A 66 -6.38 -23.31 5.25
N THR A 67 -5.94 -22.06 5.40
CA THR A 67 -4.95 -21.43 4.50
C THR A 67 -3.77 -20.82 5.25
N TYR A 68 -3.78 -19.50 5.47
CA TYR A 68 -2.62 -18.72 5.86
C TYR A 68 -2.55 -18.40 7.36
N ASP A 69 -3.53 -18.80 8.16
CA ASP A 69 -3.57 -18.59 9.60
C ASP A 69 -4.18 -19.79 10.36
N PRO A 70 -3.56 -20.99 10.26
CA PRO A 70 -4.00 -22.14 11.01
C PRO A 70 -3.84 -21.92 12.52
N LYS A 71 -4.71 -22.54 13.31
CA LYS A 71 -4.70 -22.47 14.79
C LYS A 71 -4.41 -23.85 15.39
N PRO A 72 -3.21 -24.42 15.19
CA PRO A 72 -2.92 -25.82 15.58
C PRO A 72 -3.16 -26.10 17.07
N GLU A 73 -2.94 -25.08 17.91
CA GLU A 73 -3.11 -25.12 19.37
C GLU A 73 -4.57 -24.89 19.83
N ALA A 74 -5.47 -24.48 18.95
CA ALA A 74 -6.89 -24.37 19.29
C ALA A 74 -7.53 -25.77 19.37
N THR A 75 -8.66 -25.88 20.06
CA THR A 75 -9.36 -27.17 20.18
C THR A 75 -9.87 -27.64 18.81
N SER A 76 -10.12 -28.95 18.67
CA SER A 76 -10.64 -29.54 17.43
C SER A 76 -11.95 -28.92 16.95
N ALA A 77 -12.74 -28.35 17.86
CA ALA A 77 -13.96 -27.62 17.53
C ALA A 77 -13.72 -26.30 16.76
N TYR A 78 -12.53 -25.71 16.86
CA TYR A 78 -12.22 -24.38 16.29
C TYR A 78 -11.06 -24.38 15.29
N ARG A 79 -10.14 -25.34 15.33
CA ARG A 79 -8.90 -25.29 14.50
C ARG A 79 -9.06 -25.72 13.04
N GLY A 80 -10.22 -26.22 12.65
CA GLY A 80 -10.44 -26.85 11.33
C GLY A 80 -9.88 -28.29 11.26
N PRO A 81 -10.10 -29.00 10.13
CA PRO A 81 -9.72 -30.40 9.98
C PRO A 81 -8.24 -30.60 9.60
N TRP A 82 -7.56 -29.55 9.16
CA TRP A 82 -6.21 -29.63 8.59
C TRP A 82 -5.12 -29.25 9.59
N GLY A 83 -3.95 -29.87 9.42
CA GLY A 83 -2.73 -29.56 10.15
C GLY A 83 -2.04 -28.28 9.68
N ALA A 84 -0.99 -27.90 10.41
CA ALA A 84 -0.10 -26.80 10.06
C ALA A 84 1.30 -27.33 9.76
N ILE A 85 1.92 -26.81 8.71
CA ILE A 85 3.30 -27.12 8.31
C ILE A 85 4.20 -25.90 8.48
N GLU A 86 5.47 -26.14 8.80
CA GLU A 86 6.52 -25.11 8.77
C GLU A 86 6.77 -24.65 7.33
N THR A 87 7.15 -23.39 7.18
CA THR A 87 7.59 -22.82 5.90
C THR A 87 9.10 -22.73 5.80
N ASN A 88 9.62 -22.26 4.66
CA ASN A 88 11.05 -21.93 4.52
C ASN A 88 11.49 -20.70 5.34
N VAL A 89 10.56 -20.03 6.03
CA VAL A 89 10.84 -18.94 6.98
C VAL A 89 10.53 -19.43 8.40
N SER A 90 11.55 -19.43 9.26
CA SER A 90 11.41 -19.88 10.65
C SER A 90 10.35 -19.09 11.40
N GLY A 91 9.51 -19.79 12.16
CA GLY A 91 8.42 -19.21 12.94
C GLY A 91 7.13 -18.94 12.15
N ILE A 92 7.11 -19.17 10.84
CA ILE A 92 5.91 -19.07 10.03
C ILE A 92 5.39 -20.47 9.71
N ARG A 93 4.15 -20.73 10.15
CA ARG A 93 3.36 -21.92 9.81
C ARG A 93 2.14 -21.57 8.97
N ILE A 94 1.82 -22.39 7.98
CA ILE A 94 0.59 -22.31 7.17
C ILE A 94 -0.08 -23.69 7.08
N SER A 95 -1.29 -23.76 6.53
CA SER A 95 -2.01 -25.02 6.35
C SER A 95 -1.22 -26.05 5.52
N GLU A 96 -1.33 -27.33 5.91
CA GLU A 96 -0.72 -28.45 5.18
C GLU A 96 -1.21 -28.60 3.74
N GLN A 97 -2.36 -27.98 3.41
CA GLN A 97 -2.92 -27.95 2.07
C GLN A 97 -2.17 -27.01 1.10
N LEU A 98 -1.20 -26.22 1.60
CA LEU A 98 -0.44 -25.26 0.81
C LEU A 98 1.08 -25.55 0.77
N PRO A 99 1.53 -26.79 0.48
CA PRO A 99 2.94 -27.17 0.59
C PRO A 99 3.84 -26.42 -0.40
N LEU A 100 3.31 -26.03 -1.56
CA LEU A 100 4.06 -25.23 -2.53
C LEU A 100 4.20 -23.77 -2.09
N HIS A 101 3.23 -23.24 -1.35
CA HIS A 101 3.33 -21.88 -0.82
C HIS A 101 4.32 -21.84 0.35
N ALA A 102 4.37 -22.89 1.16
CA ALA A 102 5.35 -23.00 2.25
C ALA A 102 6.81 -22.90 1.76
N LYS A 103 7.09 -23.39 0.55
CA LYS A 103 8.41 -23.27 -0.11
C LYS A 103 8.76 -21.86 -0.61
N HIS A 104 7.77 -20.97 -0.65
CA HIS A 104 7.91 -19.60 -1.18
C HIS A 104 7.55 -18.53 -0.14
N ALA A 105 7.46 -18.90 1.14
CA ALA A 105 7.02 -17.98 2.19
C ALA A 105 7.99 -16.79 2.37
N ASP A 106 9.27 -16.97 2.05
CA ASP A 106 10.30 -15.92 1.98
C ASP A 106 9.99 -14.79 0.98
N LYS A 107 9.06 -15.03 0.05
CA LYS A 107 8.62 -14.09 -0.98
C LYS A 107 7.21 -13.54 -0.72
N MET A 108 6.60 -13.90 0.41
CA MET A 108 5.24 -13.54 0.76
C MET A 108 5.19 -12.67 2.01
N VAL A 109 4.11 -11.89 2.12
CA VAL A 109 3.75 -11.19 3.34
C VAL A 109 2.40 -11.73 3.79
N PHE A 110 2.36 -12.28 4.99
CA PHE A 110 1.13 -12.77 5.61
C PHE A 110 0.53 -11.67 6.50
N LEU A 111 -0.73 -11.31 6.26
CA LEU A 111 -1.43 -10.31 7.04
C LEU A 111 -2.60 -10.97 7.81
N ARG A 112 -2.38 -11.24 9.09
CA ARG A 112 -3.33 -11.96 9.98
C ARG A 112 -4.11 -11.04 10.92
N SER A 113 -3.94 -9.73 10.78
CA SER A 113 -4.51 -8.71 11.67
C SER A 113 -5.75 -8.02 11.11
N VAL A 114 -6.19 -8.37 9.90
CA VAL A 114 -7.35 -7.75 9.26
C VAL A 114 -8.64 -8.34 9.84
N HIS A 115 -9.52 -7.47 10.31
CA HIS A 115 -10.86 -7.86 10.75
C HIS A 115 -11.82 -6.66 10.60
N HIS A 116 -13.12 -6.96 10.55
CA HIS A 116 -14.21 -6.01 10.63
C HIS A 116 -15.36 -6.59 11.46
N LYS A 117 -16.31 -5.75 11.88
CA LYS A 117 -17.42 -6.16 12.76
C LYS A 117 -18.71 -6.57 12.02
N THR A 118 -18.66 -6.67 10.69
CA THR A 118 -19.81 -7.11 9.89
C THR A 118 -19.76 -8.61 9.62
N GLY A 119 -20.91 -9.29 9.76
CA GLY A 119 -21.14 -10.65 9.26
C GLY A 119 -21.83 -10.67 7.89
N ASP A 120 -22.19 -9.51 7.36
CA ASP A 120 -22.80 -9.37 6.03
C ASP A 120 -21.74 -9.53 4.93
N HIS A 121 -21.97 -10.47 4.03
CA HIS A 121 -21.03 -10.82 2.96
C HIS A 121 -20.75 -9.63 2.03
N PHE A 122 -21.80 -8.94 1.58
CA PHE A 122 -21.69 -7.82 0.63
C PHE A 122 -20.98 -6.62 1.28
N ALA A 123 -21.31 -6.33 2.54
CA ALA A 123 -20.68 -5.27 3.30
C ALA A 123 -19.21 -5.54 3.61
N GLY A 124 -18.86 -6.79 3.93
CA GLY A 124 -17.46 -7.18 4.15
C GLY A 124 -16.62 -7.00 2.89
N ALA A 125 -17.12 -7.46 1.75
CA ALA A 125 -16.43 -7.32 0.48
C ALA A 125 -16.31 -5.85 0.04
N HIS A 126 -17.40 -5.07 0.13
CA HIS A 126 -17.37 -3.65 -0.18
C HIS A 126 -16.34 -2.92 0.69
N TRP A 127 -16.28 -3.24 1.99
CA TRP A 127 -15.29 -2.67 2.88
C TRP A 127 -13.87 -3.05 2.46
N MET A 128 -13.59 -4.33 2.21
CA MET A 128 -12.25 -4.79 1.84
C MET A 128 -11.76 -4.22 0.50
N LEU A 129 -12.67 -4.02 -0.47
CA LEU A 129 -12.33 -3.55 -1.81
C LEU A 129 -12.32 -2.02 -1.94
N THR A 130 -12.91 -1.27 -1.00
CA THR A 130 -12.99 0.20 -1.05
C THR A 130 -12.33 0.91 0.15
N GLY A 131 -12.08 0.17 1.24
CA GLY A 131 -11.65 0.72 2.53
C GLY A 131 -12.76 1.41 3.32
N ARG A 132 -14.03 1.33 2.88
CA ARG A 132 -15.16 2.03 3.48
C ARG A 132 -16.37 1.11 3.62
N PHE A 133 -17.11 1.25 4.71
CA PHE A 133 -18.43 0.64 4.84
C PHE A 133 -19.42 1.32 3.90
N GLY A 134 -20.31 0.57 3.24
CA GLY A 134 -21.21 1.11 2.23
C GLY A 134 -22.29 0.10 1.83
N SER A 135 -22.07 -0.60 0.72
CA SER A 135 -23.01 -1.61 0.21
C SER A 135 -23.26 -2.74 1.23
N THR A 136 -24.44 -3.36 1.18
CA THR A 136 -24.90 -4.44 2.08
C THR A 136 -25.77 -5.45 1.32
N SER A 137 -26.16 -6.56 1.94
CA SER A 137 -27.06 -7.53 1.28
C SER A 137 -28.41 -6.96 0.86
N THR A 138 -28.90 -5.92 1.56
CA THR A 138 -30.19 -5.26 1.28
C THR A 138 -30.06 -4.05 0.36
N ASP A 139 -28.85 -3.51 0.20
CA ASP A 139 -28.55 -2.37 -0.68
C ASP A 139 -27.20 -2.62 -1.37
N LYS A 140 -27.27 -3.29 -2.52
CA LYS A 140 -26.12 -3.78 -3.29
C LYS A 140 -25.50 -2.73 -4.20
N GLU A 141 -25.99 -1.49 -4.16
CA GLU A 141 -25.41 -0.46 -5.00
C GLU A 141 -24.01 -0.07 -4.49
N GLN A 142 -23.06 0.03 -5.42
CA GLN A 142 -21.70 0.44 -5.11
C GLN A 142 -21.67 1.88 -4.60
N LYS A 143 -21.31 2.08 -3.33
CA LYS A 143 -21.27 3.42 -2.70
C LYS A 143 -19.94 4.17 -2.86
N TYR A 144 -18.82 3.45 -3.01
CA TYR A 144 -17.47 4.02 -3.11
C TYR A 144 -16.64 3.37 -4.22
N PRO A 145 -15.69 4.09 -4.84
CA PRO A 145 -14.81 3.50 -5.84
C PRO A 145 -13.89 2.44 -5.22
N SER A 146 -13.59 1.39 -5.98
CA SER A 146 -12.65 0.34 -5.54
C SER A 146 -11.22 0.90 -5.43
N VAL A 147 -10.37 0.20 -4.68
CA VAL A 147 -8.93 0.50 -4.59
C VAL A 147 -8.29 0.57 -5.99
N GLY A 148 -8.72 -0.28 -6.93
CA GLY A 148 -8.26 -0.24 -8.31
C GLY A 148 -8.57 1.09 -9.02
N SER A 149 -9.78 1.63 -8.82
CA SER A 149 -10.18 2.93 -9.36
C SER A 149 -9.38 4.09 -8.75
N PHE A 150 -9.09 4.04 -7.44
CA PHE A 150 -8.20 5.02 -6.80
C PHE A 150 -6.79 4.97 -7.38
N VAL A 151 -6.22 3.76 -7.53
CA VAL A 151 -4.89 3.59 -8.12
C VAL A 151 -4.86 4.08 -9.57
N ALA A 152 -5.88 3.76 -10.36
CA ALA A 152 -6.01 4.23 -11.73
C ALA A 152 -6.04 5.76 -11.81
N ARG A 153 -6.81 6.41 -10.94
CA ARG A 153 -6.92 7.88 -10.89
C ARG A 153 -5.61 8.54 -10.47
N THR A 154 -4.92 7.99 -9.47
CA THR A 154 -3.72 8.62 -8.89
C THR A 154 -2.46 8.33 -9.69
N ARG A 155 -2.32 7.12 -10.25
CA ARG A 155 -1.10 6.67 -10.95
C ARG A 155 -1.22 6.75 -12.47
N GLY A 156 -2.43 6.60 -13.01
CA GLY A 156 -2.65 6.48 -14.46
C GLY A 156 -2.08 5.20 -15.05
N PRO A 157 -2.16 5.06 -16.39
CA PRO A 157 -1.75 3.84 -17.08
C PRO A 157 -0.22 3.69 -17.12
N ASN A 158 0.27 2.45 -17.19
CA ASN A 158 1.70 2.18 -17.30
C ASN A 158 2.29 2.54 -18.68
N ALA A 159 1.46 2.56 -19.74
CA ALA A 159 1.84 2.99 -21.07
C ALA A 159 0.67 3.75 -21.75
N PRO A 160 0.95 4.67 -22.70
CA PRO A 160 -0.09 5.31 -23.49
C PRO A 160 -0.99 4.28 -24.18
N GLY A 161 -2.31 4.50 -24.16
CA GLY A 161 -3.30 3.63 -24.79
C GLY A 161 -3.68 2.36 -24.01
N LEU A 162 -3.01 2.05 -22.89
CA LEU A 162 -3.41 0.92 -22.02
C LEU A 162 -4.37 1.38 -20.91
N PRO A 163 -5.29 0.51 -20.45
CA PRO A 163 -6.07 0.79 -19.26
C PRO A 163 -5.18 0.80 -18.01
N ALA A 164 -5.48 1.70 -17.08
CA ALA A 164 -4.76 1.80 -15.81
C ALA A 164 -5.19 0.75 -14.76
N TYR A 165 -6.39 0.19 -14.94
CA TYR A 165 -6.97 -0.85 -14.09
C TYR A 165 -7.92 -1.70 -14.93
N VAL A 166 -7.89 -3.01 -14.71
CA VAL A 166 -8.74 -4.02 -15.35
C VAL A 166 -9.18 -4.99 -14.26
N GLY A 167 -10.46 -5.35 -14.27
CA GLY A 167 -11.02 -6.42 -13.44
C GLY A 167 -11.61 -7.52 -14.31
N LEU A 168 -11.42 -8.78 -13.93
CA LEU A 168 -11.87 -9.97 -14.66
C LEU A 168 -12.58 -10.94 -13.69
N PRO A 169 -13.70 -11.59 -14.08
CA PRO A 169 -14.47 -11.35 -15.32
C PRO A 169 -15.23 -10.02 -15.27
N ALA A 170 -15.48 -9.48 -14.07
CA ALA A 170 -16.02 -8.16 -13.86
C ALA A 170 -15.24 -7.44 -12.74
N ALA A 171 -15.12 -6.11 -12.82
CA ALA A 171 -14.46 -5.29 -11.79
C ALA A 171 -15.36 -5.03 -10.56
N GLN A 172 -16.53 -5.65 -10.53
CA GLN A 172 -17.48 -5.66 -9.42
C GLN A 172 -17.46 -7.05 -8.79
N SER A 173 -17.21 -7.12 -7.49
CA SER A 173 -17.46 -8.31 -6.68
C SER A 173 -18.42 -7.86 -5.60
N VAL A 174 -19.52 -8.61 -5.49
CA VAL A 174 -20.71 -8.42 -4.64
C VAL A 174 -21.38 -7.04 -4.70
#